data_AF-A0ABD0PSW7-F1
#
_entry.id   AF-A0ABD0PSW7-F1
#
_cell.length_a   1.000
_cell.length_b   1.000
_cell.length_c   1.000
_cell.angle_alpha   90.00
_cell.angle_beta   90.00
_cell.angle_gamma   90.00
#
_symmetry.space_group_name_H-M   'P 1'
#
loop_
_entity.id
_entity.type
_entity.pdbx_description
1 polymer ?
#
loop_
_entity_poly.entity_id
_entity_poly.type
_entity_poly.pdbx_seq_one_letter_code
_entity_poly.pdbx_strand_id
1 'polypeptide(L)'
;QSHNVLFGGLCLTVSALWCGSGLVHILAGENVINGNTELRNAMVPGLAAFTLALLVICIVAVLCHEVVLSFIALSICLACAHQIAGLADLAFGQAATAVCYLMVCLVGAYFGSGRLLSYITQRKIQLPGTFTKDSVKTMQSQEANDVVVVGIIMNLLSASVLACPLLGVVPNLFSGHVPWLWTAGVFQLGVCVKSYRSMDTLAATFFGFTSILRFTEGYAALVEHLTNLVPYSPVPFPVVFSVLFFILALFNLQGGFVNTIYQLFFVAYCIAIAAEPQSFFQRGTQGVQAAIFVTSAFVLFITLYNMVSSNKIPTGAGLLKNLLARSNRFVLQTNGKELHAPYLGYSKYADAEVLGHGCSVLAAFSITASLSSGNPLAILILPWAVVSGGVLHLICGSVAFARGKTLESTSFILYGIMWTVWGLTRFGGLYGDVRGLHLAVGIISFMLFNVLVTVGALFLNKAWFIYSFTFQLILISFLLDAVGALPYGYDIGVTIILGLVSFY
;
A
#
# COMPACT_ATOMS: atom_id res chain seq x y z
N GLN A 1 -11.66 -10.92 -21.60
CA GLN A 1 -10.94 -10.02 -20.67
C GLN A 1 -11.57 -10.09 -19.28
N SER A 2 -12.90 -9.91 -19.17
CA SER A 2 -13.72 -10.14 -17.95
C SER A 2 -13.26 -11.28 -17.03
N HIS A 3 -13.17 -12.51 -17.55
CA HIS A 3 -12.79 -13.69 -16.75
C HIS A 3 -11.39 -13.58 -16.14
N ASN A 4 -10.40 -13.02 -16.85
CA ASN A 4 -9.02 -12.97 -16.36
C ASN A 4 -8.86 -11.96 -15.21
N VAL A 5 -9.56 -10.83 -15.29
CA VAL A 5 -9.56 -9.81 -14.23
C VAL A 5 -10.20 -10.35 -12.96
N LEU A 6 -11.39 -10.96 -13.07
CA LEU A 6 -12.08 -11.56 -11.93
C LEU A 6 -11.29 -12.71 -11.31
N PHE A 7 -10.74 -13.60 -12.14
CA PHE A 7 -9.95 -14.73 -11.66
C PHE A 7 -8.67 -14.26 -10.96
N GLY A 8 -7.92 -13.34 -11.56
CA GLY A 8 -6.70 -12.78 -10.95
C GLY A 8 -7.00 -12.05 -9.64
N GLY A 9 -8.06 -11.24 -9.60
CA GLY A 9 -8.53 -10.56 -8.40
C GLY A 9 -8.93 -11.53 -7.30
N LEU A 10 -9.70 -12.58 -7.63
CA LEU A 10 -10.11 -13.62 -6.69
C LEU A 10 -8.89 -14.37 -6.12
N CYS A 11 -7.96 -14.82 -6.97
CA CYS A 11 -6.77 -15.54 -6.52
C CYS A 11 -5.89 -14.70 -5.59
N LEU A 12 -5.67 -13.42 -5.91
CA LEU A 12 -4.88 -12.53 -5.05
C LEU A 12 -5.62 -12.21 -3.74
N THR A 13 -6.94 -12.06 -3.77
CA THR A 13 -7.77 -11.87 -2.56
C THR A 13 -7.68 -13.09 -1.64
N VAL A 14 -7.82 -14.29 -2.20
CA VAL A 14 -7.70 -15.55 -1.45
C VAL A 14 -6.28 -15.74 -0.93
N SER A 15 -5.26 -15.37 -1.70
CA SER A 15 -3.86 -15.42 -1.24
C SER A 15 -3.62 -14.49 -0.05
N ALA A 16 -4.18 -13.27 -0.08
CA ALA A 16 -4.10 -12.33 1.03
C ALA A 16 -4.86 -12.83 2.27
N LEU A 17 -6.04 -13.43 2.08
CA LEU A 17 -6.83 -14.05 3.16
C LEU A 17 -6.01 -15.13 3.89
N TRP A 18 -5.42 -16.07 3.15
CA TRP A 18 -4.63 -17.16 3.74
C TRP A 18 -3.30 -16.69 4.33
N CYS A 19 -2.65 -15.69 3.72
CA CYS A 19 -1.43 -15.11 4.27
C CYS A 19 -1.71 -14.47 5.64
N GLY A 20 -2.74 -13.63 5.74
CA GLY A 20 -3.11 -12.98 6.99
C GLY A 20 -3.60 -13.97 8.06
N SER A 21 -4.53 -14.88 7.70
CA SER A 21 -5.05 -15.87 8.66
C SER A 21 -3.99 -16.85 9.13
N GLY A 22 -3.12 -17.32 8.22
CA GLY A 22 -2.02 -18.22 8.54
C GLY A 22 -1.05 -17.61 9.54
N LEU A 23 -0.68 -16.34 9.34
CA LEU A 23 0.18 -15.61 10.28
C LEU A 23 -0.47 -15.42 11.65
N VAL A 24 -1.78 -15.15 11.73
CA VAL A 24 -2.50 -15.09 13.02
C VAL A 24 -2.46 -16.44 13.74
N HIS A 25 -2.68 -17.54 13.02
CA HIS A 25 -2.60 -18.89 13.60
C HIS A 25 -1.18 -19.26 14.07
N ILE A 26 -0.14 -18.79 13.36
CA ILE A 26 1.25 -18.94 13.82
C ILE A 26 1.46 -18.18 15.13
N LEU A 27 0.99 -16.94 15.25
CA LEU A 27 1.09 -16.17 16.50
C LEU A 27 0.33 -16.83 17.67
N ALA A 28 -0.81 -17.45 17.39
CA ALA A 28 -1.54 -18.24 18.38
C ALA A 28 -0.77 -19.51 18.79
N GLY A 29 -0.11 -20.18 17.84
CA GLY A 29 0.75 -21.35 18.12
C GLY A 29 1.98 -21.01 18.97
N GLU A 30 2.57 -19.82 18.76
CA GLU A 30 3.69 -19.30 19.55
C GLU A 30 3.27 -18.68 20.89
N ASN A 31 1.99 -18.77 21.28
CA ASN A 31 1.44 -18.20 22.51
C ASN A 31 1.64 -16.67 22.66
N VAL A 32 1.75 -15.96 21.53
CA VAL A 32 1.71 -14.48 21.51
C VAL A 32 0.27 -14.00 21.67
N ILE A 33 -0.69 -14.75 21.11
CA ILE A 33 -2.13 -14.54 21.25
C ILE A 33 -2.66 -15.67 22.15
N ASN A 34 -3.05 -15.35 23.37
CA ASN A 34 -3.39 -16.33 24.39
C ASN A 34 -4.91 -16.45 24.56
N GLY A 35 -5.42 -17.65 24.29
CA GLY A 35 -6.81 -18.01 24.53
C GLY A 35 -7.78 -17.70 23.39
N ASN A 36 -8.95 -18.34 23.46
CA ASN A 36 -9.96 -18.31 22.40
C ASN A 36 -10.52 -16.90 22.16
N THR A 37 -10.59 -16.07 23.20
CA THR A 37 -11.09 -14.69 23.10
C THR A 37 -10.15 -13.78 22.34
N GLU A 38 -8.83 -13.90 22.55
CA GLU A 38 -7.85 -13.09 21.83
C GLU A 38 -7.72 -13.56 20.38
N LEU A 39 -7.78 -14.87 20.13
CA LEU A 39 -7.82 -15.42 18.78
C LEU A 39 -9.06 -14.93 18.01
N ARG A 40 -10.23 -14.92 18.65
CA ARG A 40 -11.44 -14.34 18.06
C ARG A 40 -11.23 -12.87 17.71
N ASN A 41 -10.72 -12.09 18.66
CA ASN A 41 -10.51 -10.67 18.48
C ASN A 41 -9.50 -10.37 17.35
N ALA A 42 -8.47 -11.19 17.18
CA ALA A 42 -7.49 -11.07 16.10
C ALA A 42 -8.06 -11.45 14.73
N MET A 43 -8.89 -12.50 14.66
CA MET A 43 -9.38 -13.06 13.39
C MET A 43 -10.59 -12.31 12.81
N VAL A 44 -11.51 -11.87 13.65
CA VAL A 44 -12.81 -11.32 13.22
C VAL A 44 -12.67 -10.12 12.26
N PRO A 45 -11.84 -9.10 12.50
CA PRO A 45 -11.76 -7.94 11.62
C PRO A 45 -11.30 -8.30 10.20
N GLY A 46 -10.32 -9.21 10.08
CA GLY A 46 -9.82 -9.68 8.79
C GLY A 46 -10.88 -10.50 8.04
N LEU A 47 -11.48 -11.47 8.71
CA LEU A 47 -12.54 -12.30 8.13
C LEU A 47 -13.75 -11.46 7.70
N ALA A 48 -14.13 -10.43 8.46
CA ALA A 48 -15.23 -9.54 8.12
C ALA A 48 -14.95 -8.76 6.82
N ALA A 49 -13.74 -8.22 6.67
CA ALA A 49 -13.33 -7.53 5.44
C ALA A 49 -13.35 -8.44 4.22
N PHE A 50 -12.81 -9.65 4.34
CA PHE A 50 -12.79 -10.62 3.24
C PHE A 50 -14.18 -11.16 2.92
N THR A 51 -15.06 -11.34 3.91
CA THR A 51 -16.47 -11.69 3.68
C THR A 51 -17.13 -10.65 2.77
N LEU A 52 -16.99 -9.36 3.08
CA LEU A 52 -17.56 -8.29 2.27
C LEU A 52 -16.90 -8.19 0.88
N ALA A 53 -15.58 -8.28 0.80
CA ALA A 53 -14.86 -8.24 -0.48
C ALA A 53 -15.27 -9.39 -1.42
N LEU A 54 -15.35 -10.61 -0.89
CA LEU A 54 -15.75 -11.79 -1.64
C LEU A 54 -17.23 -11.76 -2.03
N LEU A 55 -18.09 -11.18 -1.19
CA LEU A 55 -19.50 -10.92 -1.55
C LEU A 55 -19.60 -9.98 -2.74
N VAL A 56 -18.83 -8.88 -2.74
CA VAL A 56 -18.79 -7.94 -3.87
C VAL A 56 -18.28 -8.63 -5.15
N ILE A 57 -17.20 -9.41 -5.06
CA ILE A 57 -16.68 -10.19 -6.18
C ILE A 57 -17.74 -11.18 -6.70
N CYS A 58 -18.44 -11.87 -5.80
CA CYS A 58 -19.51 -12.79 -6.14
C CYS A 58 -20.64 -12.08 -6.91
N ILE A 59 -21.14 -10.95 -6.40
CA ILE A 59 -22.22 -10.19 -7.04
C ILE A 59 -21.80 -9.77 -8.46
N VAL A 60 -20.59 -9.23 -8.63
CA VAL A 60 -20.11 -8.83 -9.96
C VAL A 60 -19.93 -10.04 -10.88
N ALA A 61 -19.44 -11.18 -10.36
CA ALA A 61 -19.31 -12.40 -11.14
C ALA A 61 -20.68 -12.95 -11.60
N VAL A 62 -21.73 -12.88 -10.76
CA VAL A 62 -23.12 -13.21 -11.16
C VAL A 62 -23.60 -12.29 -12.27
N LEU A 63 -23.44 -10.98 -12.09
CA LEU A 63 -23.85 -9.96 -13.07
C LEU A 63 -23.14 -10.11 -14.42
N CYS A 64 -21.93 -10.65 -14.42
CA CYS A 64 -21.14 -10.87 -15.63
C CYS A 64 -21.23 -12.31 -16.16
N HIS A 65 -22.15 -13.12 -15.63
CA HIS A 65 -22.41 -14.52 -16.02
C HIS A 65 -21.20 -15.47 -15.85
N GLU A 66 -20.27 -15.17 -14.94
CA GLU A 66 -19.10 -16.01 -14.61
C GLU A 66 -19.45 -16.93 -13.41
N VAL A 67 -20.27 -17.96 -13.68
CA VAL A 67 -20.89 -18.82 -12.65
C VAL A 67 -19.87 -19.52 -11.76
N VAL A 68 -18.79 -20.07 -12.34
CA VAL A 68 -17.77 -20.82 -11.57
C VAL A 68 -17.04 -19.92 -10.58
N LEU A 69 -16.65 -18.71 -11.02
CA LEU A 69 -15.96 -17.74 -10.16
C LEU A 69 -16.89 -17.20 -9.08
N SER A 70 -18.16 -16.97 -9.42
CA SER A 70 -19.19 -16.59 -8.45
C SER A 70 -19.34 -17.66 -7.37
N PHE A 71 -19.43 -18.94 -7.75
CA PHE A 71 -19.60 -20.03 -6.81
C PHE A 71 -18.42 -20.14 -5.85
N ILE A 72 -17.18 -20.07 -6.36
CA ILE A 72 -15.97 -20.09 -5.53
C ILE A 72 -15.97 -18.89 -4.57
N ALA A 73 -16.23 -17.67 -5.06
CA ALA A 73 -16.27 -16.48 -4.22
C ALA A 73 -17.35 -16.57 -3.14
N LEU A 74 -18.55 -17.07 -3.47
CA LEU A 74 -19.65 -17.26 -2.54
C LEU A 74 -19.31 -18.30 -1.47
N SER A 75 -18.75 -19.45 -1.86
CA SER A 75 -18.38 -20.50 -0.90
C SER A 75 -17.31 -20.01 0.08
N ILE A 76 -16.29 -19.27 -0.37
CA ILE A 76 -15.28 -18.70 0.54
C ILE A 76 -15.89 -17.58 1.41
N CYS A 77 -16.78 -16.75 0.86
CA CYS A 77 -17.53 -15.74 1.62
C CYS A 77 -18.32 -16.38 2.77
N LEU A 78 -19.08 -17.43 2.47
CA LEU A 78 -19.84 -18.19 3.47
C LEU A 78 -18.92 -18.87 4.48
N ALA A 79 -17.78 -19.43 4.03
CA ALA A 79 -16.78 -20.00 4.93
C ALA A 79 -16.26 -18.95 5.92
N CYS A 80 -15.94 -17.73 5.47
CA CYS A 80 -15.48 -16.65 6.35
C CYS A 80 -16.57 -16.25 7.36
N ALA A 81 -17.82 -16.14 6.93
CA ALA A 81 -18.95 -15.84 7.82
C ALA A 81 -19.18 -16.94 8.88
N HIS A 82 -19.12 -18.21 8.48
CA HIS A 82 -19.24 -19.33 9.41
C HIS A 82 -18.01 -19.47 10.33
N GLN A 83 -16.82 -19.08 9.88
CA GLN A 83 -15.64 -19.00 10.75
C GLN A 83 -15.81 -17.94 11.83
N ILE A 84 -16.33 -16.76 11.49
CA ILE A 84 -16.67 -15.71 12.46
C ILE A 84 -17.68 -16.25 13.50
N ALA A 85 -18.74 -16.91 13.04
CA ALA A 85 -19.72 -17.51 13.94
C ALA A 85 -19.11 -18.63 14.80
N GLY A 86 -18.21 -19.45 14.22
CA GLY A 86 -17.47 -20.52 14.90
C GLY A 86 -16.51 -20.04 15.98
N LEU A 87 -16.02 -18.79 15.86
CA LEU A 87 -15.19 -18.14 16.89
C LEU A 87 -16.03 -17.60 18.05
N ALA A 88 -17.35 -17.43 17.88
CA ALA A 88 -18.28 -17.07 18.94
C ALA A 88 -18.90 -18.32 19.60
N ASP A 89 -19.28 -19.31 18.80
CA ASP A 89 -19.79 -20.61 19.23
C ASP A 89 -19.18 -21.74 18.39
N LEU A 90 -18.36 -22.57 19.04
CA LEU A 90 -17.64 -23.69 18.43
C LEU A 90 -18.57 -24.70 17.75
N ALA A 91 -19.79 -24.89 18.26
CA ALA A 91 -20.72 -25.89 17.76
C ALA A 91 -21.39 -25.49 16.43
N PHE A 92 -21.53 -24.18 16.17
CA PHE A 92 -22.34 -23.68 15.05
C PHE A 92 -21.55 -23.56 13.74
N GLY A 93 -20.26 -23.22 13.79
CA GLY A 93 -19.49 -22.81 12.61
C GLY A 93 -18.73 -23.92 11.89
N GLN A 94 -18.11 -24.85 12.62
CA GLN A 94 -17.02 -25.68 12.08
C GLN A 94 -17.44 -26.59 10.92
N ALA A 95 -18.56 -27.31 11.04
CA ALA A 95 -19.05 -28.18 9.99
C ALA A 95 -19.40 -27.40 8.70
N ALA A 96 -20.05 -26.24 8.84
CA ALA A 96 -20.41 -25.40 7.70
C ALA A 96 -19.17 -24.83 6.99
N THR A 97 -18.15 -24.42 7.74
CA THR A 97 -16.87 -23.97 7.14
C THR A 97 -16.20 -25.07 6.33
N ALA A 98 -16.15 -26.29 6.87
CA ALA A 98 -15.55 -27.44 6.20
C ALA A 98 -16.28 -27.79 4.90
N VAL A 99 -17.63 -27.78 4.91
CA VAL A 99 -18.45 -28.01 3.71
C VAL A 99 -18.21 -26.93 2.66
N CYS A 100 -18.12 -25.67 3.06
CA CYS A 100 -17.85 -24.57 2.13
C CYS A 100 -16.47 -24.70 1.46
N TYR A 101 -15.42 -25.02 2.22
CA TYR A 101 -14.09 -25.25 1.65
C TYR A 101 -14.04 -26.52 0.79
N LEU A 102 -14.73 -27.59 1.19
CA LEU A 102 -14.85 -28.80 0.37
C LEU A 102 -15.49 -28.49 -1.00
N MET A 103 -16.54 -27.67 -1.01
CA MET A 103 -17.17 -27.19 -2.25
C MET A 103 -16.18 -26.42 -3.13
N VAL A 104 -15.38 -25.53 -2.54
CA VAL A 104 -14.31 -24.80 -3.27
C VAL A 104 -13.30 -25.79 -3.86
N CYS A 105 -12.87 -26.79 -3.09
CA CYS A 105 -11.92 -27.81 -3.55
C CYS A 105 -12.49 -28.64 -4.71
N LEU A 106 -13.74 -29.09 -4.62
CA LEU A 106 -14.39 -29.88 -5.67
C LEU A 106 -14.57 -29.08 -6.96
N VAL A 107 -15.07 -27.85 -6.86
CA VAL A 107 -15.28 -26.98 -8.04
C VAL A 107 -13.94 -26.54 -8.63
N GLY A 108 -12.97 -26.20 -7.79
CA GLY A 108 -11.61 -25.85 -8.21
C GLY A 108 -10.91 -27.02 -8.90
N ALA A 109 -11.01 -28.23 -8.35
CA ALA A 109 -10.45 -29.45 -8.96
C ALA A 109 -11.12 -29.79 -10.28
N TYR A 110 -12.46 -29.70 -10.38
CA TYR A 110 -13.20 -29.91 -11.62
C TYR A 110 -12.77 -28.91 -12.71
N PHE A 111 -12.73 -27.62 -12.36
CA PHE A 111 -12.38 -26.58 -13.31
C PHE A 111 -10.90 -26.65 -13.74
N GLY A 112 -10.00 -26.85 -12.78
CA GLY A 112 -8.56 -26.97 -13.01
C GLY A 112 -8.20 -28.20 -13.83
N SER A 113 -8.70 -29.38 -13.45
CA SER A 113 -8.47 -30.63 -14.18
C SER A 113 -9.08 -30.58 -15.59
N GLY A 114 -10.25 -29.96 -15.77
CA GLY A 114 -10.86 -29.79 -17.09
C GLY A 114 -10.07 -28.89 -18.03
N ARG A 115 -9.52 -27.77 -17.53
CA ARG A 115 -8.61 -26.93 -18.33
C ARG A 115 -7.30 -27.64 -18.64
N LEU A 116 -6.73 -28.37 -17.68
CA LEU A 116 -5.51 -29.14 -17.87
C LEU A 116 -5.72 -30.25 -18.92
N LEU A 117 -6.82 -30.99 -18.84
CA LEU A 117 -7.17 -32.04 -19.78
C LEU A 117 -7.40 -31.48 -21.19
N SER A 118 -8.10 -30.34 -21.31
CA SER A 118 -8.29 -29.64 -22.58
C SER A 118 -6.95 -29.18 -23.17
N TYR A 119 -6.03 -28.69 -22.34
CA TYR A 119 -4.70 -28.29 -22.78
C TYR A 119 -3.88 -29.48 -23.30
N ILE A 120 -3.81 -30.57 -22.53
CA ILE A 120 -3.07 -31.80 -22.88
C ILE A 120 -3.66 -32.44 -24.15
N THR A 121 -4.99 -32.49 -24.27
CA THR A 121 -5.68 -33.11 -25.41
C THR A 121 -5.81 -32.20 -26.62
N GLN A 122 -5.18 -31.02 -26.62
CA GLN A 122 -5.29 -30.01 -27.68
C GLN A 122 -6.76 -29.70 -28.05
N ARG A 123 -7.60 -29.52 -27.02
CA ARG A 123 -9.04 -29.21 -27.09
C ARG A 123 -9.94 -30.32 -27.65
N LYS A 124 -9.45 -31.56 -27.78
CA LYS A 124 -10.28 -32.71 -28.17
C LYS A 124 -11.33 -33.09 -27.12
N ILE A 125 -11.00 -32.92 -25.84
CA ILE A 125 -11.93 -33.14 -24.72
C ILE A 125 -12.19 -31.80 -24.04
N GLN A 126 -13.46 -31.37 -24.02
CA GLN A 126 -13.88 -30.13 -23.37
C GLN A 126 -14.95 -30.45 -22.33
N LEU A 127 -14.62 -30.25 -21.05
CA LEU A 127 -15.59 -30.40 -19.98
C LEU A 127 -16.54 -29.18 -19.94
N PRO A 128 -17.85 -29.38 -19.71
CA PRO A 128 -18.83 -28.30 -19.63
C PRO A 128 -18.40 -27.21 -18.64
N GLY A 129 -18.47 -25.94 -19.05
CA GLY A 129 -18.18 -24.78 -18.19
C GLY A 129 -16.69 -24.45 -18.00
N THR A 130 -15.76 -25.21 -18.58
CA THR A 130 -14.30 -24.98 -18.41
C THR A 130 -13.68 -24.03 -19.46
N PHE A 131 -14.36 -23.88 -20.60
CA PHE A 131 -13.95 -23.03 -21.72
C PHE A 131 -15.13 -22.17 -22.19
N THR A 132 -14.95 -20.86 -22.18
CA THR A 132 -15.77 -19.91 -22.93
C THR A 132 -15.23 -19.80 -24.35
N LYS A 133 -16.09 -19.99 -25.36
CA LYS A 133 -15.74 -20.19 -26.78
C LYS A 133 -15.05 -18.99 -27.48
N ASP A 134 -14.83 -17.85 -26.82
CA ASP A 134 -14.45 -16.58 -27.49
C ASP A 134 -13.11 -15.93 -27.08
N SER A 135 -12.15 -16.65 -26.48
CA SER A 135 -10.90 -16.02 -25.99
C SER A 135 -9.66 -16.18 -26.88
N VAL A 136 -9.82 -16.43 -28.18
CA VAL A 136 -8.71 -16.29 -29.15
C VAL A 136 -8.97 -15.08 -30.04
N LYS A 137 -8.94 -13.88 -29.44
CA LYS A 137 -8.44 -12.69 -30.12
C LYS A 137 -7.07 -12.40 -29.56
N THR A 138 -6.09 -12.58 -30.44
CA THR A 138 -4.68 -12.36 -30.25
C THR A 138 -4.40 -10.98 -29.65
N MET A 139 -3.50 -11.00 -28.67
CA MET A 139 -2.88 -9.90 -27.95
C MET A 139 -2.76 -8.58 -28.72
N GLN A 140 -3.61 -7.61 -28.37
CA GLN A 140 -3.20 -6.24 -28.08
C GLN A 140 -3.89 -5.83 -26.78
N SER A 141 -3.47 -6.44 -25.67
CA SER A 141 -3.92 -5.99 -24.35
C SER A 141 -3.30 -4.63 -24.11
N GLN A 142 -4.08 -3.57 -24.30
CA GLN A 142 -3.92 -2.36 -23.53
C GLN A 142 -3.88 -2.81 -22.06
N GLU A 143 -2.72 -2.73 -21.42
CA GLU A 143 -2.47 -3.24 -20.06
C GLU A 143 -3.39 -2.50 -19.07
N ALA A 144 -4.62 -2.98 -18.93
CA ALA A 144 -5.55 -2.49 -17.94
C ALA A 144 -4.97 -2.79 -16.55
N ASN A 145 -5.09 -1.82 -15.64
CA ASN A 145 -4.56 -1.96 -14.28
C ASN A 145 -5.50 -2.84 -13.43
N ASP A 146 -5.48 -4.15 -13.71
CA ASP A 146 -6.39 -5.13 -13.10
C ASP A 146 -6.15 -5.33 -11.60
N VAL A 147 -5.04 -4.83 -11.06
CA VAL A 147 -4.66 -5.02 -9.65
C VAL A 147 -5.13 -3.93 -8.71
N VAL A 148 -5.70 -2.85 -9.23
CA VAL A 148 -6.33 -1.80 -8.43
C VAL A 148 -7.40 -2.41 -7.50
N VAL A 149 -8.14 -3.41 -7.99
CA VAL A 149 -9.15 -4.15 -7.21
C VAL A 149 -8.55 -4.71 -5.92
N VAL A 150 -7.38 -5.36 -6.01
CA VAL A 150 -6.69 -5.94 -4.85
C VAL A 150 -6.23 -4.84 -3.90
N GLY A 151 -5.72 -3.73 -4.42
CA GLY A 151 -5.33 -2.59 -3.59
C GLY A 151 -6.49 -2.00 -2.79
N ILE A 152 -7.69 -1.91 -3.39
CA ILE A 152 -8.92 -1.46 -2.70
C ILE A 152 -9.35 -2.48 -1.65
N ILE A 153 -9.27 -3.79 -1.93
CA ILE A 153 -9.55 -4.84 -0.94
C ILE A 153 -8.58 -4.74 0.24
N MET A 154 -7.31 -4.45 0.00
CA MET A 154 -6.34 -4.23 1.08
C MET A 154 -6.67 -2.99 1.92
N ASN A 155 -7.19 -1.93 1.31
CA ASN A 155 -7.70 -0.77 2.06
C ASN A 155 -8.95 -1.12 2.89
N LEU A 156 -9.84 -1.95 2.36
CA LEU A 156 -11.00 -2.48 3.09
C LEU A 156 -10.55 -3.32 4.30
N LEU A 157 -9.54 -4.18 4.12
CA LEU A 157 -8.96 -5.02 5.16
C LEU A 157 -8.42 -4.20 6.33
N SER A 158 -7.53 -3.25 6.03
CA SER A 158 -6.95 -2.38 7.05
C SER A 158 -7.99 -1.47 7.73
N ALA A 159 -8.98 -1.00 6.97
CA ALA A 159 -10.05 -0.17 7.51
C ALA A 159 -10.94 -0.96 8.48
N SER A 160 -11.21 -2.24 8.19
CA SER A 160 -11.94 -3.14 9.09
C SER A 160 -11.22 -3.30 10.44
N VAL A 161 -9.90 -3.53 10.40
CA VAL A 161 -9.07 -3.67 11.60
C VAL A 161 -9.19 -2.47 12.54
N LEU A 162 -9.16 -1.26 11.99
CA LEU A 162 -9.24 -0.02 12.77
C LEU A 162 -10.67 0.42 13.10
N ALA A 163 -11.67 0.01 12.32
CA ALA A 163 -13.07 0.31 12.57
C ALA A 163 -13.70 -0.60 13.64
N CYS A 164 -13.25 -1.86 13.74
CA CYS A 164 -13.80 -2.83 14.70
C CYS A 164 -13.72 -2.40 16.18
N PRO A 165 -12.63 -1.75 16.65
CA PRO A 165 -12.58 -1.17 17.99
C PRO A 165 -13.66 -0.11 18.24
N LEU A 166 -13.88 0.80 17.28
CA LEU A 166 -14.91 1.83 17.39
C LEU A 166 -16.32 1.24 17.48
N LEU A 167 -16.58 0.16 16.72
CA LEU A 167 -17.86 -0.53 16.72
C LEU A 167 -18.06 -1.45 17.94
N GLY A 168 -17.06 -1.59 18.80
CA GLY A 168 -17.11 -2.48 19.97
C GLY A 168 -17.07 -3.97 19.63
N VAL A 169 -16.70 -4.33 18.39
CA VAL A 169 -16.53 -5.73 17.95
C VAL A 169 -15.28 -6.34 18.60
N VAL A 170 -14.26 -5.51 18.77
CA VAL A 170 -12.99 -5.85 19.40
C VAL A 170 -12.73 -4.78 20.49
N PRO A 171 -12.18 -5.14 21.66
CA PRO A 171 -12.02 -4.16 22.75
C PRO A 171 -11.05 -3.03 22.40
N ASN A 172 -9.85 -3.36 21.87
CA ASN A 172 -8.80 -2.41 21.52
C ASN A 172 -7.96 -2.95 20.34
N LEU A 173 -7.18 -2.08 19.69
CA LEU A 173 -6.13 -2.51 18.78
C LEU A 173 -5.01 -3.20 19.60
N PHE A 174 -4.40 -4.26 19.05
CA PHE A 174 -3.35 -5.04 19.72
C PHE A 174 -2.54 -5.84 18.68
N SER A 175 -1.48 -6.50 19.12
CA SER A 175 -0.51 -7.24 18.29
C SER A 175 -1.12 -8.30 17.37
N GLY A 176 -2.25 -8.91 17.73
CA GLY A 176 -2.94 -9.91 16.89
C GLY A 176 -3.49 -9.36 15.58
N HIS A 177 -3.61 -8.05 15.42
CA HIS A 177 -4.03 -7.42 14.17
C HIS A 177 -2.88 -7.12 13.20
N VAL A 178 -1.63 -7.17 13.66
CA VAL A 178 -0.44 -6.87 12.86
C VAL A 178 -0.37 -7.72 11.58
N PRO A 179 -0.65 -9.04 11.61
CA PRO A 179 -0.68 -9.85 10.40
C PRO A 179 -1.58 -9.31 9.29
N TRP A 180 -2.77 -8.82 9.62
CA TRP A 180 -3.71 -8.28 8.64
C TRP A 180 -3.21 -6.97 8.04
N LEU A 181 -2.69 -6.07 8.88
CA LEU A 181 -2.17 -4.77 8.45
C LEU A 181 -0.93 -4.90 7.58
N TRP A 182 0.01 -5.77 7.95
CA TRP A 182 1.22 -5.99 7.16
C TRP A 182 0.96 -6.80 5.89
N THR A 183 0.00 -7.73 5.91
CA THR A 183 -0.47 -8.38 4.67
C THR A 183 -1.04 -7.33 3.72
N ALA A 184 -1.86 -6.39 4.20
CA ALA A 184 -2.36 -5.29 3.40
C ALA A 184 -1.22 -4.42 2.83
N GLY A 185 -0.22 -4.07 3.65
CA GLY A 185 0.95 -3.30 3.23
C GLY A 185 1.76 -3.98 2.12
N VAL A 186 2.11 -5.26 2.28
CA VAL A 186 2.90 -6.02 1.30
C VAL A 186 2.15 -6.18 -0.03
N PHE A 187 0.85 -6.52 0.02
CA PHE A 187 0.05 -6.63 -1.20
C PHE A 187 -0.08 -5.26 -1.89
N GLN A 188 -0.20 -4.17 -1.15
CA GLN A 188 -0.23 -2.81 -1.73
C GLN A 188 1.09 -2.40 -2.38
N LEU A 189 2.25 -2.82 -1.85
CA LEU A 189 3.54 -2.66 -2.55
C LEU A 189 3.55 -3.43 -3.87
N GLY A 190 3.03 -4.65 -3.90
CA GLY A 190 2.89 -5.43 -5.14
C GLY A 190 1.96 -4.75 -6.16
N VAL A 191 0.85 -4.18 -5.70
CA VAL A 191 -0.08 -3.39 -6.53
C VAL A 191 0.59 -2.13 -7.06
N CYS A 192 1.41 -1.45 -6.25
CA CYS A 192 2.19 -0.28 -6.64
C CYS A 192 3.14 -0.62 -7.81
N VAL A 193 3.97 -1.65 -7.67
CA VAL A 193 4.92 -2.10 -8.71
C VAL A 193 4.19 -2.48 -10.01
N LYS A 194 3.09 -3.23 -9.90
CA LYS A 194 2.33 -3.65 -11.09
C LYS A 194 1.54 -2.49 -11.73
N SER A 195 1.13 -1.49 -10.95
CA SER A 195 0.51 -0.26 -11.47
C SER A 195 1.51 0.58 -12.29
N TYR A 196 2.79 0.63 -11.87
CA TYR A 196 3.85 1.22 -12.70
C TYR A 196 4.04 0.47 -14.01
N ARG A 197 3.94 -0.86 -13.99
CA ARG A 197 4.01 -1.66 -15.22
C ARG A 197 2.82 -1.37 -16.16
N SER A 198 1.63 -1.13 -15.62
CA SER A 198 0.44 -0.76 -16.42
C SER A 198 0.40 0.72 -16.83
N MET A 199 1.47 1.49 -16.66
CA MET A 199 1.53 2.93 -17.00
C MET A 199 0.55 3.81 -16.21
N ASP A 200 0.16 3.39 -15.00
CA ASP A 200 -0.73 4.15 -14.13
C ASP A 200 0.04 4.68 -12.92
N THR A 201 0.70 5.82 -13.11
CA THR A 201 1.52 6.48 -12.07
C THR A 201 0.68 6.94 -10.89
N LEU A 202 -0.56 7.36 -11.12
CA LEU A 202 -1.44 7.88 -10.08
C LEU A 202 -1.91 6.76 -9.14
N ALA A 203 -2.35 5.62 -9.69
CA ALA A 203 -2.68 4.46 -8.87
C ALA A 203 -1.43 3.89 -8.17
N ALA A 204 -0.29 3.83 -8.88
CA ALA A 204 0.96 3.36 -8.29
C ALA A 204 1.37 4.21 -7.07
N THR A 205 1.33 5.53 -7.20
CA THR A 205 1.65 6.47 -6.12
C THR A 205 0.65 6.35 -4.97
N PHE A 206 -0.65 6.25 -5.28
CA PHE A 206 -1.70 6.06 -4.28
C PHE A 206 -1.44 4.81 -3.42
N PHE A 207 -1.25 3.65 -4.05
CA PHE A 207 -1.02 2.40 -3.31
C PHE A 207 0.34 2.33 -2.64
N GLY A 208 1.35 3.01 -3.19
CA GLY A 208 2.63 3.24 -2.50
C GLY A 208 2.41 4.00 -1.20
N PHE A 209 1.69 5.12 -1.23
CA PHE A 209 1.35 5.89 -0.04
C PHE A 209 0.47 5.13 0.95
N THR A 210 -0.59 4.45 0.52
CA THR A 210 -1.42 3.67 1.45
C THR A 210 -0.60 2.57 2.13
N SER A 211 0.38 1.96 1.44
CA SER A 211 1.24 0.94 2.05
C SER A 211 2.03 1.48 3.25
N ILE A 212 2.51 2.74 3.19
CA ILE A 212 3.20 3.41 4.30
C ILE A 212 2.29 3.45 5.52
N LEU A 213 1.02 3.86 5.35
CA LEU A 213 0.04 3.86 6.44
C LEU A 213 -0.11 2.46 7.05
N ARG A 214 -0.19 1.41 6.24
CA ARG A 214 -0.45 0.04 6.74
C ARG A 214 0.69 -0.54 7.54
N PHE A 215 1.93 -0.29 7.10
CA PHE A 215 3.10 -0.69 7.89
C PHE A 215 3.17 0.06 9.21
N THR A 216 2.85 1.35 9.22
CA THR A 216 2.86 2.14 10.45
C THR A 216 1.72 1.80 11.41
N GLU A 217 0.51 1.52 10.90
CA GLU A 217 -0.61 1.01 11.68
C GLU A 217 -0.23 -0.30 12.39
N GLY A 218 0.41 -1.23 11.66
CA GLY A 218 0.88 -2.49 12.24
C GLY A 218 2.02 -2.30 13.24
N TYR A 219 2.96 -1.38 12.95
CA TYR A 219 4.03 -1.05 13.89
C TYR A 219 3.47 -0.42 15.19
N ALA A 220 2.48 0.45 15.10
CA ALA A 220 1.84 1.06 16.26
C ALA A 220 1.17 0.01 17.17
N ALA A 221 0.46 -0.96 16.59
CA ALA A 221 -0.13 -2.08 17.33
C ALA A 221 0.92 -3.00 17.98
N LEU A 222 2.08 -3.18 17.33
CA LEU A 222 3.19 -3.97 17.85
C LEU A 222 3.88 -3.27 19.03
N VAL A 223 4.15 -1.96 18.91
CA VAL A 223 4.85 -1.18 19.93
C VAL A 223 4.04 -1.05 21.20
N GLU A 224 2.73 -0.82 21.11
CA GLU A 224 1.86 -0.76 22.29
C GLU A 224 1.96 -2.07 23.08
N HIS A 225 1.92 -3.22 22.41
CA HIS A 225 2.07 -4.52 23.04
C HIS A 225 3.45 -4.73 23.69
N LEU A 226 4.53 -4.29 23.05
CA LEU A 226 5.90 -4.49 23.55
C LEU A 226 6.28 -3.53 24.68
N THR A 227 5.77 -2.29 24.64
CA THR A 227 6.21 -1.22 25.54
C THR A 227 5.16 -0.81 26.56
N ASN A 228 3.92 -1.30 26.44
CA ASN A 228 2.76 -0.87 27.23
C ASN A 228 2.50 0.65 27.18
N LEU A 229 3.03 1.33 26.16
CA LEU A 229 2.88 2.77 25.95
C LEU A 229 2.17 3.00 24.61
N VAL A 230 1.19 3.91 24.62
CA VAL A 230 0.51 4.32 23.39
C VAL A 230 1.50 5.13 22.54
N PRO A 231 1.78 4.71 21.30
CA PRO A 231 2.77 5.37 20.45
C PRO A 231 2.29 6.76 19.99
N TYR A 232 3.24 7.69 19.90
CA TYR A 232 3.04 9.06 19.47
C TYR A 232 3.44 9.23 17.99
N SER A 233 2.57 9.87 17.20
CA SER A 233 2.89 10.23 15.81
C SER A 233 3.35 11.70 15.70
N PRO A 234 4.49 11.97 15.05
CA PRO A 234 4.95 13.33 14.87
C PRO A 234 4.03 14.11 13.91
N VAL A 235 3.40 15.18 14.40
CA VAL A 235 2.42 16.00 13.65
C VAL A 235 2.88 16.44 12.24
N PRO A 236 4.15 16.83 12.00
CA PRO A 236 4.57 17.29 10.67
C PRO A 236 4.39 16.25 9.57
N PHE A 237 4.55 14.96 9.89
CA PHE A 237 4.48 13.90 8.88
C PHE A 237 3.05 13.71 8.34
N PRO A 238 2.01 13.44 9.16
CA PRO A 238 0.64 13.29 8.66
C PRO A 238 0.10 14.56 7.99
N VAL A 239 0.54 15.76 8.41
CA VAL A 239 0.16 17.01 7.74
C VAL A 239 0.67 17.03 6.31
N VAL A 240 1.97 16.81 6.09
CA VAL A 240 2.54 16.78 4.74
C VAL A 240 1.97 15.62 3.93
N PHE A 241 1.70 14.49 4.58
CA PHE A 241 1.07 13.36 3.92
C PHE A 241 -0.35 13.69 3.41
N SER A 242 -1.12 14.45 4.19
CA SER A 242 -2.44 14.93 3.77
C SER A 242 -2.35 15.83 2.53
N VAL A 243 -1.33 16.69 2.45
CA VAL A 243 -1.08 17.55 1.28
C VAL A 243 -0.75 16.72 0.04
N LEU A 244 0.11 15.70 0.17
CA LEU A 244 0.46 14.80 -0.94
C LEU A 244 -0.75 14.01 -1.44
N PHE A 245 -1.59 13.46 -0.55
CA PHE A 245 -2.85 12.82 -0.95
C PHE A 245 -3.83 13.81 -1.60
N PHE A 246 -3.87 15.06 -1.14
CA PHE A 246 -4.72 16.08 -1.73
C PHE A 246 -4.29 16.44 -3.14
N ILE A 247 -2.97 16.61 -3.37
CA ILE A 247 -2.41 16.82 -4.70
C ILE A 247 -2.72 15.64 -5.62
N LEU A 248 -2.58 14.41 -5.10
CA LEU A 248 -2.92 13.21 -5.85
C LEU A 248 -4.42 13.17 -6.22
N ALA A 249 -5.31 13.60 -5.31
CA ALA A 249 -6.73 13.75 -5.56
C ALA A 249 -7.01 14.79 -6.66
N LEU A 250 -6.30 15.92 -6.64
CA LEU A 250 -6.42 16.94 -7.67
C LEU A 250 -6.03 16.42 -9.06
N PHE A 251 -4.94 15.65 -9.16
CA PHE A 251 -4.55 15.03 -10.44
C PHE A 251 -5.56 13.96 -10.89
N ASN A 252 -6.16 13.22 -9.95
CA ASN A 252 -7.18 12.21 -10.26
C ASN A 252 -8.55 12.76 -10.64
N LEU A 253 -8.81 14.07 -10.48
CA LEU A 253 -10.04 14.71 -10.99
C LEU A 253 -10.23 14.50 -12.50
N GLN A 254 -9.14 14.30 -13.25
CA GLN A 254 -9.20 13.98 -14.67
C GLN A 254 -9.79 12.59 -14.94
N GLY A 255 -9.52 11.62 -14.06
CA GLY A 255 -9.91 10.22 -14.16
C GLY A 255 -11.33 9.93 -13.65
N GLY A 256 -11.92 10.82 -12.85
CA GLY A 256 -13.30 10.75 -12.38
C GLY A 256 -13.49 11.16 -10.91
N PHE A 257 -14.72 11.53 -10.55
CA PHE A 257 -15.03 12.00 -9.20
C PHE A 257 -14.97 10.90 -8.15
N VAL A 258 -15.33 9.66 -8.51
CA VAL A 258 -15.37 8.54 -7.55
C VAL A 258 -13.99 8.31 -6.92
N ASN A 259 -12.94 8.24 -7.74
CA ASN A 259 -11.56 8.05 -7.26
C ASN A 259 -11.05 9.27 -6.49
N THR A 260 -11.47 10.48 -6.90
CA THR A 260 -11.11 11.73 -6.22
C THR A 260 -11.70 11.76 -4.81
N ILE A 261 -13.01 11.53 -4.67
CA ILE A 261 -13.71 11.48 -3.38
C ILE A 261 -13.09 10.39 -2.50
N TYR A 262 -12.77 9.23 -3.08
CA TYR A 262 -12.11 8.15 -2.36
C TYR A 262 -10.75 8.59 -1.78
N GLN A 263 -9.92 9.28 -2.57
CA GLN A 263 -8.64 9.80 -2.10
C GLN A 263 -8.78 10.90 -1.04
N LEU A 264 -9.83 11.71 -1.09
CA LEU A 264 -10.12 12.70 -0.06
C LEU A 264 -10.40 12.08 1.32
N PHE A 265 -10.92 10.85 1.39
CA PHE A 265 -11.00 10.13 2.67
C PHE A 265 -9.61 9.84 3.27
N PHE A 266 -8.59 9.59 2.44
CA PHE A 266 -7.21 9.42 2.91
C PHE A 266 -6.58 10.75 3.34
N VAL A 267 -6.96 11.87 2.71
CA VAL A 267 -6.62 13.22 3.19
C VAL A 267 -7.21 13.45 4.58
N ALA A 268 -8.52 13.21 4.74
CA ALA A 268 -9.20 13.32 6.02
C ALA A 268 -8.59 12.39 7.08
N TYR A 269 -8.16 11.19 6.68
CA TYR A 269 -7.50 10.26 7.58
C TYR A 269 -6.15 10.79 8.08
N CYS A 270 -5.32 11.33 7.19
CA CYS A 270 -4.04 11.93 7.57
C CYS A 270 -4.23 13.16 8.47
N ILE A 271 -5.26 13.98 8.21
CA ILE A 271 -5.63 15.11 9.09
C ILE A 271 -6.06 14.62 10.46
N ALA A 272 -6.89 13.56 10.52
CA ALA A 272 -7.32 12.97 11.78
C ALA A 272 -6.13 12.43 12.59
N ILE A 273 -5.13 11.82 11.93
CA ILE A 273 -3.88 11.39 12.58
C ILE A 273 -3.09 12.59 13.09
N ALA A 274 -3.05 13.71 12.34
CA ALA A 274 -2.33 14.92 12.76
C ALA A 274 -2.98 15.64 13.95
N ALA A 275 -4.31 15.55 14.06
CA ALA A 275 -5.10 16.34 15.00
C ALA A 275 -4.88 15.95 16.46
N GLU A 276 -4.49 14.70 16.74
CA GLU A 276 -4.34 14.21 18.11
C GLU A 276 -3.07 13.37 18.33
N PRO A 277 -2.49 13.43 19.54
CA PRO A 277 -1.20 12.81 19.86
C PRO A 277 -1.24 11.27 19.83
N GLN A 278 -2.40 10.65 20.05
CA GLN A 278 -2.57 9.19 20.16
C GLN A 278 -2.83 8.48 18.80
N SER A 279 -2.65 9.19 17.68
CA SER A 279 -2.62 8.67 16.31
C SER A 279 -3.75 7.67 16.01
N PHE A 280 -3.48 6.35 16.05
CA PHE A 280 -4.39 5.31 15.57
C PHE A 280 -5.36 4.76 16.63
N PHE A 281 -5.12 5.05 17.90
CA PHE A 281 -5.92 4.53 19.02
C PHE A 281 -7.16 5.37 19.31
N GLN A 282 -7.25 6.53 18.67
CA GLN A 282 -8.31 7.49 18.90
C GLN A 282 -9.58 7.17 18.11
N ARG A 283 -10.73 7.45 18.71
CA ARG A 283 -12.04 7.32 18.06
C ARG A 283 -12.18 8.15 16.78
N GLY A 284 -11.53 9.32 16.70
CA GLY A 284 -11.57 10.18 15.51
C GLY A 284 -10.97 9.49 14.27
N THR A 285 -9.73 8.98 14.38
CA THR A 285 -9.06 8.26 13.30
C THR A 285 -9.76 6.94 12.95
N GLN A 286 -10.26 6.21 13.95
CA GLN A 286 -11.06 5.00 13.74
C GLN A 286 -12.40 5.32 13.03
N GLY A 287 -13.01 6.47 13.31
CA GLY A 287 -14.23 6.93 12.64
C GLY A 287 -14.02 7.18 11.14
N VAL A 288 -12.90 7.80 10.77
CA VAL A 288 -12.54 7.96 9.35
C VAL A 288 -12.26 6.61 8.69
N GLN A 289 -11.64 5.65 9.40
CA GLN A 289 -11.44 4.29 8.89
C GLN A 289 -12.76 3.55 8.68
N ALA A 290 -13.75 3.70 9.55
CA ALA A 290 -15.10 3.16 9.31
C ALA A 290 -15.73 3.73 8.03
N ALA A 291 -15.54 5.03 7.75
CA ALA A 291 -15.98 5.64 6.51
C ALA A 291 -15.20 5.12 5.28
N ILE A 292 -13.89 4.92 5.41
CA ILE A 292 -13.04 4.30 4.38
C ILE A 292 -13.49 2.85 4.12
N PHE A 293 -13.90 2.09 5.14
CA PHE A 293 -14.40 0.73 4.99
C PHE A 293 -15.63 0.71 4.07
N VAL A 294 -16.65 1.50 4.39
CA VAL A 294 -17.87 1.60 3.58
C VAL A 294 -17.56 2.10 2.17
N THR A 295 -16.78 3.18 2.05
CA THR A 295 -16.45 3.78 0.76
C THR A 295 -15.61 2.83 -0.11
N SER A 296 -14.67 2.08 0.48
CA SER A 296 -13.87 1.07 -0.24
C SER A 296 -14.74 -0.04 -0.79
N ALA A 297 -15.79 -0.49 -0.09
CA ALA A 297 -16.71 -1.50 -0.60
C ALA A 297 -17.50 -0.98 -1.82
N PHE A 298 -17.98 0.26 -1.79
CA PHE A 298 -18.65 0.88 -2.94
C PHE A 298 -17.71 1.09 -4.13
N VAL A 299 -16.51 1.62 -3.89
CA VAL A 299 -15.50 1.83 -4.94
C VAL A 299 -15.05 0.48 -5.52
N LEU A 300 -14.90 -0.55 -4.69
CA LEU A 300 -14.60 -1.91 -5.14
C LEU A 300 -15.69 -2.44 -6.10
N PHE A 301 -16.96 -2.29 -5.73
CA PHE A 301 -18.07 -2.72 -6.58
C PHE A 301 -18.07 -1.98 -7.92
N ILE A 302 -17.98 -0.64 -7.90
CA ILE A 302 -17.99 0.19 -9.11
C ILE A 302 -16.79 -0.13 -10.01
N THR A 303 -15.59 -0.22 -9.45
CA THR A 303 -14.35 -0.50 -10.21
C THR A 303 -14.39 -1.89 -10.82
N LEU A 304 -14.75 -2.91 -10.04
CA LEU A 304 -14.82 -4.29 -10.52
C LEU A 304 -15.92 -4.44 -11.59
N TYR A 305 -17.09 -3.86 -11.39
CA TYR A 305 -18.16 -3.88 -12.38
C TYR A 305 -17.74 -3.18 -13.69
N ASN A 306 -17.12 -2.01 -13.62
CA ASN A 306 -16.67 -1.25 -14.80
C ASN A 306 -15.52 -1.91 -15.57
N MET A 307 -14.72 -2.77 -14.93
CA MET A 307 -13.67 -3.53 -15.59
C MET A 307 -14.21 -4.75 -16.36
N VAL A 308 -15.36 -5.29 -15.94
CA VAL A 308 -15.85 -6.59 -16.42
C VAL A 308 -17.10 -6.44 -17.30
N SER A 309 -17.99 -5.50 -16.97
CA SER A 309 -19.27 -5.26 -17.65
C SER A 309 -19.11 -4.42 -18.92
N SER A 310 -19.96 -4.68 -19.91
CA SER A 310 -20.13 -3.82 -21.10
C SER A 310 -20.85 -2.50 -20.78
N ASN A 311 -21.81 -2.55 -19.85
CA ASN A 311 -22.52 -1.38 -19.37
C ASN A 311 -21.73 -0.78 -18.19
N LYS A 312 -21.13 0.39 -18.40
CA LYS A 312 -20.31 1.05 -17.37
C LYS A 312 -21.15 1.98 -16.50
N ILE A 313 -20.96 1.89 -15.19
CA ILE A 313 -21.46 2.87 -14.23
C ILE A 313 -20.70 4.18 -14.43
N PRO A 314 -21.39 5.33 -14.57
CA PRO A 314 -20.74 6.62 -14.80
C PRO A 314 -19.92 7.03 -13.56
N THR A 315 -18.61 7.18 -13.73
CA THR A 315 -17.67 7.63 -12.68
C THR A 315 -17.40 9.14 -12.71
N GLY A 316 -18.04 9.86 -13.64
CA GLY A 316 -17.80 11.28 -13.88
C GLY A 316 -16.48 11.58 -14.62
N ALA A 317 -15.85 10.57 -15.22
CA ALA A 317 -14.65 10.74 -16.03
C ALA A 317 -14.89 11.75 -17.16
N GLY A 318 -13.95 12.68 -17.35
CA GLY A 318 -13.99 13.67 -18.43
C GLY A 318 -14.87 14.91 -18.19
N LEU A 319 -15.65 14.98 -17.10
CA LEU A 319 -16.47 16.17 -16.81
C LEU A 319 -15.61 17.41 -16.56
N LEU A 320 -14.55 17.28 -15.77
CA LEU A 320 -13.57 18.34 -15.53
C LEU A 320 -12.84 18.73 -16.83
N LYS A 321 -12.46 17.74 -17.66
CA LYS A 321 -11.82 17.99 -18.95
C LYS A 321 -12.74 18.80 -19.88
N ASN A 322 -14.04 18.49 -19.88
CA ASN A 322 -15.03 19.22 -20.68
C ASN A 322 -15.26 20.64 -20.15
N LEU A 323 -15.23 20.84 -18.83
CA LEU A 323 -15.31 22.17 -18.22
C LEU A 323 -14.06 23.02 -18.52
N LEU A 324 -12.87 22.43 -18.39
CA LEU A 324 -11.59 23.11 -18.63
C LEU A 324 -11.32 23.36 -20.11
N ALA A 325 -11.77 22.48 -21.01
CA ALA A 325 -11.72 22.71 -22.45
C ALA A 325 -12.54 23.95 -22.88
N ARG A 326 -13.52 24.36 -22.05
CA ARG A 326 -14.28 25.60 -22.25
C ARG A 326 -13.51 26.85 -21.81
N SER A 327 -12.47 26.68 -20.99
CA SER A 327 -11.56 27.74 -20.55
C SER A 327 -10.23 27.64 -21.32
N ASN A 328 -10.03 28.49 -22.33
CA ASN A 328 -8.79 28.54 -23.13
C ASN A 328 -7.50 28.88 -22.34
N ARG A 329 -7.56 28.99 -21.00
CA ARG A 329 -6.42 29.36 -20.13
C ARG A 329 -5.68 28.17 -19.53
N PHE A 330 -6.29 26.98 -19.53
CA PHE A 330 -5.69 25.78 -18.93
C PHE A 330 -5.61 24.66 -19.96
N VAL A 331 -4.44 24.49 -20.56
CA VAL A 331 -4.14 23.30 -21.36
C VAL A 331 -3.70 22.20 -20.41
N LEU A 332 -4.63 21.31 -20.05
CA LEU A 332 -4.26 20.06 -19.40
C LEU A 332 -3.40 19.26 -20.37
N GLN A 333 -2.15 18.98 -19.97
CA GLN A 333 -1.28 18.09 -20.72
C GLN A 333 -1.97 16.72 -20.79
N THR A 334 -2.36 16.33 -22.00
CA THR A 334 -3.03 15.05 -22.22
C THR A 334 -2.08 13.93 -21.81
N ASN A 335 -2.56 12.93 -21.05
CA ASN A 335 -1.92 11.63 -20.79
C ASN A 335 -1.67 10.89 -22.12
N GLY A 336 -0.82 11.45 -22.97
CA GLY A 336 -0.40 10.89 -24.23
C GLY A 336 0.65 9.82 -23.94
N LYS A 337 0.55 8.69 -24.66
CA LYS A 337 1.53 7.60 -24.62
C LYS A 337 2.98 8.05 -24.90
N GLU A 338 3.15 9.27 -25.42
CA GLU A 338 4.44 9.91 -25.68
C GLU A 338 5.11 10.51 -24.43
N LEU A 339 4.40 10.71 -23.31
CA LEU A 339 4.97 11.29 -22.08
C LEU A 339 5.99 10.35 -21.39
N HIS A 340 5.99 9.07 -21.75
CA HIS A 340 6.82 8.04 -21.12
C HIS A 340 8.00 7.59 -21.99
N ALA A 341 8.15 8.15 -23.19
CA ALA A 341 9.31 7.95 -24.05
C ALA A 341 10.43 8.96 -23.68
N PRO A 342 11.72 8.60 -23.79
CA PRO A 342 12.26 7.34 -24.31
C PRO A 342 12.33 6.21 -23.26
N TYR A 343 12.05 4.98 -23.71
CA TYR A 343 12.32 3.77 -22.94
C TYR A 343 13.71 3.27 -23.27
N LEU A 344 14.67 3.51 -22.37
CA LEU A 344 16.08 3.13 -22.56
C LEU A 344 16.40 1.76 -21.94
N GLY A 345 15.45 1.16 -21.21
CA GLY A 345 15.67 -0.04 -20.40
C GLY A 345 14.95 -1.29 -20.90
N TYR A 346 15.14 -2.36 -20.12
CA TYR A 346 14.73 -3.73 -20.44
C TYR A 346 13.22 -3.99 -20.32
N SER A 347 12.47 -3.12 -19.63
CA SER A 347 11.04 -3.34 -19.38
C SER A 347 10.22 -2.05 -19.38
N LYS A 348 8.93 -2.21 -19.70
CA LYS A 348 7.96 -1.14 -19.83
C LYS A 348 7.38 -0.80 -18.44
N TYR A 349 7.88 0.29 -17.85
CA TYR A 349 7.37 0.89 -16.61
C TYR A 349 7.13 2.39 -16.76
N ALA A 350 6.17 2.92 -16.01
CA ALA A 350 5.93 4.35 -15.84
C ALA A 350 6.99 4.99 -14.93
N ASP A 351 7.01 6.32 -14.88
CA ASP A 351 7.97 7.04 -14.04
C ASP A 351 7.65 6.95 -12.55
N ALA A 352 8.66 6.58 -11.76
CA ALA A 352 8.55 6.45 -10.31
C ALA A 352 9.09 7.67 -9.54
N GLU A 353 9.56 8.70 -10.24
CA GLU A 353 10.12 9.92 -9.65
C GLU A 353 9.14 10.60 -8.68
N VAL A 354 7.86 10.71 -9.03
CA VAL A 354 6.83 11.34 -8.18
C VAL A 354 6.73 10.65 -6.81
N LEU A 355 6.70 9.31 -6.80
CA LEU A 355 6.68 8.55 -5.55
C LEU A 355 8.01 8.64 -4.82
N GLY A 356 9.15 8.60 -5.51
CA GLY A 356 10.48 8.71 -4.91
C GLY A 356 10.70 10.06 -4.22
N HIS A 357 10.37 11.16 -4.88
CA HIS A 357 10.45 12.50 -4.28
C HIS A 357 9.40 12.67 -3.19
N GLY A 358 8.15 12.24 -3.39
CA GLY A 358 7.12 12.25 -2.35
C GLY A 358 7.53 11.48 -1.08
N CYS A 359 8.17 10.33 -1.24
CA CYS A 359 8.74 9.56 -0.12
C CYS A 359 9.91 10.27 0.54
N SER A 360 10.70 11.04 -0.21
CA SER A 360 11.80 11.84 0.35
C SER A 360 11.27 12.98 1.21
N VAL A 361 10.20 13.64 0.76
CA VAL A 361 9.48 14.64 1.56
C VAL A 361 9.01 14.02 2.87
N LEU A 362 8.30 12.89 2.79
CA LEU A 362 7.77 12.17 3.95
C LEU A 362 8.89 11.77 4.92
N ALA A 363 9.97 11.18 4.43
CA ALA A 363 11.11 10.78 5.26
C ALA A 363 11.79 12.00 5.93
N ALA A 364 11.98 13.10 5.20
CA ALA A 364 12.57 14.31 5.77
C ALA A 364 11.71 14.90 6.90
N PHE A 365 10.40 15.07 6.68
CA PHE A 365 9.50 15.60 7.69
C PHE A 365 9.27 14.65 8.87
N SER A 366 9.52 13.35 8.73
CA SER A 366 9.46 12.40 9.85
C SER A 366 10.49 12.69 10.95
N ILE A 367 11.67 13.22 10.59
CA ILE A 367 12.77 13.50 11.54
C ILE A 367 12.56 14.82 12.28
N THR A 368 11.71 15.72 11.78
CA THR A 368 11.52 17.07 12.35
C THR A 368 10.98 17.09 13.78
N ALA A 369 10.38 16.00 14.25
CA ALA A 369 10.01 15.83 15.65
C ALA A 369 11.24 15.46 16.47
N SER A 370 11.83 16.46 17.11
CA SER A 370 12.92 16.30 18.08
C SER A 370 12.56 15.22 19.12
N LEU A 371 13.50 14.30 19.38
CA LEU A 371 13.42 13.31 20.46
C LEU A 371 13.37 14.03 21.82
N SER A 372 12.19 14.50 22.23
CA SER A 372 11.96 14.95 23.59
C SER A 372 11.73 13.72 24.47
N SER A 373 12.81 13.23 25.08
CA SER A 373 12.84 12.47 26.35
C SER A 373 11.88 11.27 26.52
N GLY A 374 11.46 10.60 25.44
CA GLY A 374 10.62 9.39 25.48
C GLY A 374 11.34 8.15 24.96
N ASN A 375 10.72 6.96 25.11
CA ASN A 375 11.20 5.71 24.50
C ASN A 375 11.26 5.88 22.97
N PRO A 376 12.43 5.72 22.31
CA PRO A 376 12.59 5.98 20.88
C PRO A 376 11.67 5.12 20.00
N LEU A 377 11.30 3.93 20.48
CA LEU A 377 10.39 3.02 19.77
C LEU A 377 8.93 3.49 19.82
N ALA A 378 8.55 4.24 20.85
CA ALA A 378 7.20 4.77 21.04
C ALA A 378 6.91 5.97 20.13
N ILE A 379 7.92 6.55 19.49
CA ILE A 379 7.74 7.58 18.48
C ILE A 379 7.71 6.90 17.11
N LEU A 380 6.65 7.10 16.34
CA LEU A 380 6.43 6.43 15.06
C LEU A 380 7.37 6.87 13.92
N ILE A 381 8.51 7.50 14.22
CA ILE A 381 9.48 7.94 13.21
C ILE A 381 10.05 6.74 12.45
N LEU A 382 10.28 5.61 13.12
CA LEU A 382 10.89 4.43 12.50
C LEU A 382 10.11 3.93 11.26
N PRO A 383 8.82 3.55 11.35
CA PRO A 383 8.07 3.13 10.17
C PRO A 383 7.87 4.28 9.17
N TRP A 384 7.73 5.53 9.63
CA TRP A 384 7.61 6.69 8.74
C TRP A 384 8.86 6.90 7.88
N ALA A 385 10.06 6.84 8.46
CA ALA A 385 11.32 7.03 7.76
C ALA A 385 11.73 5.81 6.93
N VAL A 386 11.68 4.61 7.52
CA VAL A 386 12.22 3.38 6.90
C VAL A 386 11.31 2.87 5.78
N VAL A 387 9.98 2.96 5.92
CA VAL A 387 9.08 2.47 4.88
C VAL A 387 9.02 3.46 3.71
N SER A 388 8.89 4.76 4.00
CA SER A 388 8.84 5.79 2.95
C SER A 388 10.21 5.99 2.30
N GLY A 389 11.22 6.40 3.06
CA GLY A 389 12.56 6.71 2.58
C GLY A 389 13.41 5.48 2.29
N GLY A 390 13.06 4.29 2.80
CA GLY A 390 13.79 3.04 2.56
C GLY A 390 13.13 2.16 1.53
N VAL A 391 12.09 1.43 1.93
CA VAL A 391 11.44 0.39 1.10
C VAL A 391 10.91 0.95 -0.22
N LEU A 392 10.17 2.06 -0.18
CA LEU A 392 9.61 2.66 -1.40
C LEU A 392 10.68 3.29 -2.29
N HIS A 393 11.76 3.83 -1.73
CA HIS A 393 12.93 4.28 -2.51
C HIS A 393 13.62 3.13 -3.23
N LEU A 394 13.80 1.98 -2.58
CA LEU A 394 14.34 0.78 -3.22
C LEU A 394 13.44 0.31 -4.39
N ILE A 395 12.11 0.38 -4.21
CA ILE A 395 11.15 0.10 -5.28
C ILE A 395 11.28 1.11 -6.42
N CYS A 396 11.30 2.41 -6.12
CA CYS A 396 11.47 3.47 -7.13
C CYS A 396 12.79 3.32 -7.89
N GLY A 397 13.87 3.00 -7.20
CA GLY A 397 15.17 2.74 -7.80
C GLY A 397 15.19 1.48 -8.68
N SER A 398 14.50 0.42 -8.28
CA SER A 398 14.34 -0.80 -9.09
C SER A 398 13.50 -0.55 -10.34
N VAL A 399 12.44 0.27 -10.23
CA VAL A 399 11.60 0.67 -11.37
C VAL A 399 12.39 1.58 -12.33
N ALA A 400 13.16 2.54 -11.81
CA ALA A 400 14.05 3.38 -12.61
C ALA A 400 15.13 2.56 -13.34
N PHE A 401 15.71 1.56 -12.67
CA PHE A 401 16.66 0.62 -13.29
C PHE A 401 16.03 -0.11 -14.47
N ALA A 402 14.83 -0.66 -14.29
CA ALA A 402 14.11 -1.38 -15.34
C ALA A 402 13.80 -0.51 -16.57
N ARG A 403 13.67 0.81 -16.38
CA ARG A 403 13.51 1.81 -17.45
C ARG A 403 14.81 2.27 -18.11
N GLY A 404 15.98 1.87 -17.58
CA GLY A 404 17.29 2.28 -18.08
C GLY A 404 17.79 3.63 -17.52
N LYS A 405 17.13 4.18 -16.49
CA LYS A 405 17.53 5.40 -15.78
C LYS A 405 18.58 5.07 -14.71
N THR A 406 19.83 4.90 -15.12
CA THR A 406 20.89 4.36 -14.25
C THR A 406 21.28 5.29 -13.11
N LEU A 407 21.34 6.61 -13.35
CA LEU A 407 21.74 7.56 -12.31
C LEU A 407 20.63 7.76 -11.28
N GLU A 408 19.39 7.94 -11.73
CA GLU A 408 18.21 8.07 -10.86
C GLU A 408 18.00 6.79 -10.04
N SER A 409 18.17 5.63 -10.67
CA SER A 409 18.15 4.34 -9.98
C SER A 409 19.21 4.25 -8.88
N THR A 410 20.45 4.61 -9.21
CA THR A 410 21.56 4.60 -8.25
C THR A 410 21.28 5.53 -7.07
N SER A 411 20.76 6.72 -7.34
CA SER A 411 20.39 7.70 -6.32
C SER A 411 19.29 7.15 -5.40
N PHE A 412 18.18 6.65 -5.94
CA PHE A 412 17.07 6.13 -5.14
C PHE A 412 17.47 4.88 -4.36
N ILE A 413 18.28 3.98 -4.93
CA ILE A 413 18.77 2.80 -4.20
C ILE A 413 19.66 3.23 -3.03
N LEU A 414 20.58 4.18 -3.25
CA LEU A 414 21.47 4.65 -2.20
C LEU A 414 20.69 5.35 -1.09
N TYR A 415 19.77 6.25 -1.43
CA TYR A 415 18.93 6.93 -0.44
C TYR A 415 18.06 5.92 0.32
N GLY A 416 17.53 4.91 -0.38
CA GLY A 416 16.81 3.78 0.20
C GLY A 416 17.61 2.98 1.23
N ILE A 417 18.83 2.57 0.86
CA ILE A 417 19.76 1.86 1.76
C ILE A 417 20.12 2.75 2.94
N MET A 418 20.42 4.02 2.70
CA MET A 418 20.75 4.97 3.76
C MET A 418 19.60 5.11 4.76
N TRP A 419 18.37 5.36 4.31
CA TRP A 419 17.22 5.47 5.21
C TRP A 419 16.90 4.18 5.95
N THR A 420 17.18 3.02 5.35
CA THR A 420 17.01 1.73 6.02
C THR A 420 18.07 1.52 7.10
N VAL A 421 19.35 1.63 6.76
CA VAL A 421 20.46 1.41 7.69
C VAL A 421 20.47 2.49 8.78
N TRP A 422 20.45 3.76 8.40
CA TRP A 422 20.46 4.88 9.33
C TRP A 422 19.15 5.01 10.11
N GLY A 423 18.00 4.86 9.45
CA GLY A 423 16.70 4.95 10.12
C GLY A 423 16.53 3.86 11.17
N LEU A 424 16.91 2.61 10.87
CA LEU A 424 16.92 1.51 11.85
C LEU A 424 17.91 1.76 12.99
N THR A 425 19.13 2.19 12.70
CA THR A 425 20.14 2.41 13.74
C THR A 425 19.79 3.57 14.66
N ARG A 426 19.34 4.71 14.12
CA ARG A 426 19.01 5.91 14.90
C ARG A 426 17.68 5.78 15.66
N PHE A 427 16.61 5.32 15.00
CA PHE A 427 15.27 5.30 15.60
C PHE A 427 14.89 3.94 16.20
N GLY A 428 15.61 2.86 15.88
CA GLY A 428 15.42 1.54 16.48
C GLY A 428 16.08 1.36 17.86
N GLY A 429 16.68 2.41 18.43
CA GLY A 429 17.35 2.35 19.74
C GLY A 429 18.73 1.68 19.74
N LEU A 430 19.23 1.25 18.57
CA LEU A 430 20.58 0.68 18.40
C LEU A 430 21.70 1.74 18.47
N TYR A 431 21.31 3.02 18.55
CA TYR A 431 22.18 4.19 18.50
C TYR A 431 22.98 4.45 19.78
N GLY A 432 22.47 3.99 20.94
CA GLY A 432 22.89 4.45 22.27
C GLY A 432 24.39 4.29 22.57
N ASP A 433 24.90 3.06 22.47
CA ASP A 433 26.27 2.73 22.90
C ASP A 433 27.32 2.77 21.76
N VAL A 434 26.90 3.07 20.52
CA VAL A 434 27.73 2.92 19.30
C VAL A 434 28.12 4.28 18.69
N ARG A 435 27.85 5.40 19.38
CA ARG A 435 28.34 6.72 18.95
C ARG A 435 29.86 6.72 18.94
N GLY A 436 30.46 6.93 17.77
CA GLY A 436 31.90 6.86 17.62
C GLY A 436 32.38 6.80 16.17
N LEU A 437 33.69 6.59 16.02
CA LEU A 437 34.41 6.65 14.73
C LEU A 437 33.82 5.70 13.68
N HIS A 438 33.44 4.48 14.05
CA HIS A 438 32.94 3.47 13.11
C HIS A 438 31.68 3.91 12.37
N LEU A 439 30.75 4.54 13.10
CA LEU A 439 29.51 5.04 12.54
C LEU A 439 29.77 6.26 11.63
N ALA A 440 30.64 7.17 12.07
CA ALA A 440 31.06 8.32 11.28
C ALA A 440 31.71 7.91 9.95
N VAL A 441 32.57 6.88 9.94
CA VAL A 441 33.19 6.35 8.72
C VAL A 441 32.14 5.83 7.72
N GLY A 442 31.08 5.16 8.21
CA GLY A 442 29.96 4.73 7.37
C GLY A 442 29.24 5.91 6.72
N ILE A 443 28.93 6.95 7.48
CA ILE A 443 28.28 8.18 6.97
C ILE A 443 29.19 8.91 5.99
N ILE A 444 30.48 9.03 6.27
CA ILE A 444 31.47 9.63 5.35
C ILE A 444 31.51 8.86 4.03
N SER A 445 31.40 7.54 4.06
CA SER A 445 31.33 6.72 2.84
C SER A 445 30.08 7.04 2.00
N PHE A 446 28.92 7.19 2.65
CA PHE A 446 27.69 7.66 1.97
C PHE A 446 27.82 9.09 1.42
N MET A 447 28.48 9.98 2.17
CA MET A 447 28.73 11.36 1.73
C MET A 447 29.62 11.40 0.48
N LEU A 448 30.70 10.63 0.45
CA LEU A 448 31.59 10.54 -0.71
C LEU A 448 30.83 10.04 -1.94
N PHE A 449 30.01 9.00 -1.77
CA PHE A 449 29.21 8.50 -2.87
C PHE A 449 28.14 9.52 -3.32
N ASN A 450 27.48 10.21 -2.38
CA ASN A 450 26.48 11.22 -2.74
C ASN A 450 27.11 12.44 -3.45
N VAL A 451 28.38 12.76 -3.20
CA VAL A 451 29.13 13.75 -4.01
C VAL A 451 29.24 13.28 -5.47
N LEU A 452 29.55 12.00 -5.71
CA LEU A 452 29.57 11.44 -7.07
C LEU A 452 28.18 11.50 -7.73
N VAL A 453 27.12 11.19 -6.98
CA VAL A 453 25.73 11.32 -7.46
C VAL A 453 25.41 12.76 -7.80
N THR A 454 25.82 13.72 -6.96
CA THR A 454 25.59 15.16 -7.18
C THR A 454 26.32 15.66 -8.43
N VAL A 455 27.56 15.22 -8.67
CA VAL A 455 28.30 15.50 -9.90
C VAL A 455 27.60 14.89 -11.11
N GLY A 456 27.11 13.66 -11.01
CA GLY A 456 26.31 13.03 -12.06
C GLY A 456 24.99 13.77 -12.34
N ALA A 457 24.35 14.29 -11.30
CA ALA A 457 23.09 15.02 -11.38
C ALA A 457 23.22 16.37 -12.11
N LEU A 458 24.42 16.97 -12.15
CA LEU A 458 24.71 18.16 -12.98
C LEU A 458 24.42 17.91 -14.47
N PHE A 459 24.59 16.67 -14.93
CA PHE A 459 24.36 16.28 -16.32
C PHE A 459 22.93 15.84 -16.61
N LEU A 460 22.09 15.62 -15.58
CA LEU A 460 20.67 15.28 -15.74
C LEU A 460 19.79 16.52 -15.86
N ASN A 461 19.59 17.20 -14.73
CA ASN A 461 18.71 18.36 -14.63
C ASN A 461 19.04 19.17 -13.35
N LYS A 462 18.75 20.48 -13.39
CA LYS A 462 18.88 21.40 -12.26
C LYS A 462 18.13 20.90 -11.02
N ALA A 463 16.92 20.33 -11.18
CA ALA A 463 16.13 19.81 -10.07
C ALA A 463 16.85 18.65 -9.36
N TRP A 464 17.34 17.67 -10.11
CA TRP A 464 18.12 16.54 -9.59
C TRP A 464 19.40 16.99 -8.89
N PHE A 465 20.10 17.99 -9.44
CA PHE A 465 21.29 18.57 -8.80
C PHE A 465 20.94 19.20 -7.43
N ILE A 466 19.92 20.04 -7.37
CA ILE A 466 19.49 20.69 -6.12
C ILE A 466 19.03 19.63 -5.10
N TYR A 467 18.30 18.61 -5.54
CA TYR A 467 17.86 17.50 -4.69
C TYR A 467 19.04 16.70 -4.11
N SER A 468 19.99 16.23 -4.93
CA SER A 468 21.15 15.49 -4.43
C SER A 468 22.10 16.34 -3.57
N PHE A 469 22.23 17.63 -3.90
CA PHE A 469 23.00 18.59 -3.10
C PHE A 469 22.37 18.83 -1.73
N THR A 470 21.05 19.02 -1.67
CA THR A 470 20.35 19.20 -0.39
C THR A 470 20.32 17.92 0.44
N PHE A 471 20.31 16.76 -0.22
CA PHE A 471 20.50 15.47 0.46
C PHE A 471 21.89 15.36 1.13
N GLN A 472 22.93 15.98 0.56
CA GLN A 472 24.24 16.06 1.20
C GLN A 472 24.18 16.79 2.55
N LEU A 473 23.33 17.80 2.68
CA LEU A 473 23.14 18.51 3.95
C LEU A 473 22.55 17.60 5.02
N ILE A 474 21.64 16.67 4.65
CA ILE A 474 21.12 15.66 5.57
C ILE A 474 22.24 14.72 6.03
N LEU A 475 23.10 14.27 5.12
CA LEU A 475 24.23 13.42 5.48
C LEU A 475 25.20 14.14 6.43
N ILE A 476 25.41 15.45 6.23
CA ILE A 476 26.17 16.28 7.18
C ILE A 476 25.48 16.34 8.54
N SER A 477 24.15 16.47 8.59
CA SER A 477 23.37 16.40 9.84
C SER A 477 23.63 15.09 10.57
N PHE A 478 23.58 13.96 9.85
CA PHE A 478 23.84 12.64 10.42
C PHE A 478 25.28 12.47 10.90
N LEU A 479 26.26 13.03 10.18
CA LEU A 479 27.66 13.02 10.61
C LEU A 479 27.85 13.82 11.90
N LEU A 480 27.26 15.01 11.98
CA LEU A 480 27.33 15.85 13.19
C LEU A 480 26.66 15.17 14.38
N ASP A 481 25.54 14.46 14.16
CA ASP A 481 24.87 13.65 15.18
C ASP A 481 25.77 12.48 15.66
N ALA A 482 26.43 11.78 14.73
CA ALA A 482 27.33 10.67 15.06
C ALA A 482 28.56 11.10 15.87
N VAL A 483 29.06 12.32 15.64
CA VAL A 483 30.19 12.92 16.38
C VAL A 483 29.74 13.65 17.65
N GLY A 484 28.44 13.80 17.88
CA GLY A 484 27.88 14.49 19.04
C GLY A 484 28.04 16.02 18.99
N ALA A 485 28.27 16.58 17.79
CA ALA A 485 28.50 18.01 17.55
C ALA A 485 27.32 18.67 16.80
N LEU A 486 26.14 18.05 16.80
CA LEU A 486 24.95 18.55 16.11
C LEU A 486 24.44 19.85 16.77
N PRO A 487 24.43 20.99 16.06
CA PRO A 487 23.85 22.21 16.57
C PRO A 487 22.33 22.06 16.73
N TYR A 488 21.78 22.62 17.80
CA TYR A 488 20.34 22.64 18.00
C TYR A 488 19.64 23.32 16.81
N GLY A 489 18.64 22.65 16.24
CA GLY A 489 17.85 23.16 15.11
C GLY A 489 18.46 22.95 13.72
N TYR A 490 19.73 22.52 13.60
CA TYR A 490 20.34 22.26 12.28
C TYR A 490 19.57 21.16 11.52
N ASP A 491 19.28 20.04 12.19
CA ASP A 491 18.56 18.90 11.60
C ASP A 491 17.17 19.28 11.11
N ILE A 492 16.47 20.14 11.86
CA ILE A 492 15.13 20.65 11.52
C ILE A 492 15.22 21.56 10.28
N GLY A 493 16.18 22.50 10.25
CA GLY A 493 16.35 23.40 9.11
C GLY A 493 16.65 22.66 7.82
N VAL A 494 17.57 21.70 7.87
CA VAL A 494 17.98 20.91 6.70
C VAL A 494 16.84 20.01 6.19
N THR A 495 16.10 19.36 7.08
CA THR A 495 14.97 18.50 6.70
C THR A 495 13.83 19.29 6.07
N ILE A 496 13.56 20.52 6.55
CA ILE A 496 12.60 21.43 5.90
C ILE A 496 13.08 21.81 4.49
N ILE A 497 14.37 22.14 4.33
CA ILE A 497 14.93 22.50 3.01
C ILE A 497 14.80 21.33 2.03
N LEU A 498 15.22 20.11 2.42
CA LEU A 498 15.09 18.94 1.54
C LEU A 498 13.63 18.64 1.24
N GLY A 499 12.75 18.74 2.25
CA GLY A 499 11.32 18.51 2.10
C GLY A 499 10.69 19.47 1.10
N LEU A 500 11.04 20.75 1.14
CA LEU A 500 10.55 21.74 0.17
C LEU A 500 11.10 21.49 -1.24
N VAL A 501 12.39 21.15 -1.36
CA VAL A 501 13.04 20.84 -2.64
C VAL A 501 12.50 19.56 -3.27
N SER A 502 12.14 18.56 -2.46
CA SER A 502 11.54 17.31 -2.95
C SER A 502 10.06 17.46 -3.28
N PHE A 503 9.40 18.49 -2.74
CA PHE A 503 8.01 18.80 -3.02
C PHE A 503 7.84 19.61 -4.32
N TYR A 504 8.80 20.50 -4.60
CA TYR A 504 8.91 21.24 -5.85
C TYR A 504 9.26 20.32 -7.02
#